data_AF-A0A2N2RV83-F1
#
_entry.id   AF-A0A2N2RV83-F1
#
_cell.length_a   1.000
_cell.length_b   1.000
_cell.length_c   1.000
_cell.angle_alpha   90.00
_cell.angle_beta   90.00
_cell.angle_gamma   90.00
#
_symmetry.space_group_name_H-M   'P 1'
#
loop_
_entity.id
_entity.type
_entity.pdbx_description
1 polymer ?
#
loop_
_entity_poly.entity_id
_entity_poly.type
_entity_poly.pdbx_seq_one_letter_code
_entity_poly.pdbx_strand_id
1 'polypeptide(L)'
;MSLFNVFQVSSSAMTAQSMRLNAVASNLANADSIVSSDGQPYRAKQVVFEATPMGGAGEISKGVRVRQVVDDASPPRVVYDPKNPAADEKGYVTFPNVNVVEEMTNMISASRSYQTNVEVMNTAKTMMLRTLQIGQ
;
A
#
# COMPACT_ATOMS: atom_id res chain seq x y z
N MET A 1 6.17 24.28 -13.12
CA MET A 1 6.00 22.82 -13.05
C MET A 1 5.99 22.30 -14.48
N SER A 2 7.01 21.54 -14.90
CA SER A 2 6.97 20.89 -16.21
C SER A 2 5.85 19.84 -16.24
N LEU A 3 5.09 19.75 -17.34
CA LEU A 3 4.07 18.70 -17.52
C LEU A 3 4.69 17.29 -17.39
N PHE A 4 5.96 17.13 -17.77
CA PHE A 4 6.71 15.88 -17.58
C PHE A 4 6.91 15.51 -16.11
N ASN A 5 7.09 16.50 -15.23
CA ASN A 5 7.21 16.26 -13.79
C ASN A 5 5.88 15.77 -13.21
N VAL A 6 4.73 16.23 -13.73
CA VAL A 6 3.40 15.73 -13.33
C VAL A 6 3.26 14.25 -13.69
N PHE A 7 3.64 13.85 -14.90
CA PHE A 7 3.64 12.44 -15.31
C PHE A 7 4.51 11.58 -14.41
N GLN A 8 5.72 12.06 -14.07
CA GLN A 8 6.66 11.34 -13.24
C GLN A 8 6.18 11.22 -11.77
N VAL A 9 5.58 12.26 -11.21
CA VAL A 9 5.01 12.21 -9.86
C VAL A 9 3.82 11.25 -9.82
N SER A 10 2.86 11.39 -10.75
CA SER A 10 1.70 10.50 -10.84
C SER A 10 2.10 9.05 -11.07
N SER A 11 3.10 8.76 -11.91
CA SER A 11 3.57 7.38 -12.13
C SER A 11 4.20 6.78 -10.88
N SER A 12 5.08 7.53 -10.21
CA SER A 12 5.70 7.09 -8.95
C SER A 12 4.66 6.81 -7.86
N ALA A 13 3.64 7.68 -7.75
CA ALA A 13 2.53 7.52 -6.82
C ALA A 13 1.65 6.30 -7.16
N MET A 14 1.35 6.06 -8.45
CA MET A 14 0.61 4.86 -8.88
C MET A 14 1.34 3.58 -8.51
N THR A 15 2.64 3.49 -8.78
CA THR A 15 3.45 2.33 -8.40
C THR A 15 3.46 2.12 -6.88
N ALA A 16 3.61 3.20 -6.12
CA ALA A 16 3.58 3.15 -4.65
C ALA A 16 2.23 2.66 -4.10
N GLN A 17 1.11 3.19 -4.61
CA GLN A 17 -0.22 2.75 -4.20
C GLN A 17 -0.55 1.32 -4.66
N SER A 18 -0.05 0.88 -5.82
CA SER A 18 -0.18 -0.50 -6.27
C SER A 18 0.53 -1.48 -5.32
N MET A 19 1.73 -1.14 -4.84
CA MET A 19 2.40 -1.94 -3.82
C MET A 19 1.63 -1.98 -2.50
N ARG A 20 1.04 -0.85 -2.07
CA ARG A 20 0.17 -0.83 -0.88
C ARG A 20 -1.06 -1.70 -1.05
N LEU A 21 -1.71 -1.68 -2.22
CA LEU A 21 -2.84 -2.56 -2.52
C LEU A 21 -2.44 -4.03 -2.45
N ASN A 22 -1.26 -4.40 -2.96
CA ASN A 22 -0.76 -5.77 -2.86
C ASN A 22 -0.49 -6.19 -1.41
N ALA A 23 0.07 -5.30 -0.58
CA ALA A 23 0.28 -5.56 0.85
C ALA A 23 -1.05 -5.75 1.60
N VAL A 24 -2.00 -4.85 1.39
CA VAL A 24 -3.34 -4.92 1.99
C VAL A 24 -4.07 -6.19 1.55
N ALA A 25 -3.98 -6.57 0.28
CA ALA A 25 -4.55 -7.82 -0.23
C ALA A 25 -3.92 -9.05 0.44
N SER A 26 -2.60 -9.05 0.63
CA SER A 26 -1.90 -10.11 1.35
C SER A 26 -2.33 -10.19 2.81
N ASN A 27 -2.48 -9.05 3.49
CA ASN A 27 -2.95 -8.99 4.86
C ASN A 27 -4.36 -9.56 4.99
N LEU A 28 -5.28 -9.12 4.12
CA LEU A 28 -6.66 -9.59 4.12
C LEU A 28 -6.77 -11.10 3.83
N ALA A 29 -5.99 -11.60 2.88
CA ALA A 29 -5.96 -13.02 2.55
C ALA A 29 -5.44 -13.90 3.70
N ASN A 30 -4.57 -13.35 4.56
CA ASN A 30 -4.00 -14.06 5.69
C ASN A 30 -4.62 -13.65 7.04
N ALA A 31 -5.71 -12.87 7.05
CA ALA A 31 -6.30 -12.34 8.28
C ALA A 31 -6.79 -13.45 9.24
N ASP A 32 -7.26 -14.57 8.68
CA ASP A 32 -7.73 -15.74 9.41
C ASP A 32 -6.70 -16.88 9.45
N SER A 33 -5.48 -16.64 8.97
CA SER A 33 -4.44 -17.68 8.88
C SER A 33 -3.74 -17.87 10.24
N ILE A 34 -4.18 -18.91 10.96
CA ILE A 34 -3.67 -19.31 12.28
C ILE A 34 -2.34 -20.08 12.23
N VAL A 35 -1.94 -20.61 11.07
CA VAL A 35 -0.69 -21.37 10.90
C VAL A 35 0.03 -20.88 9.65
N SER A 36 1.16 -20.19 9.83
CA SER A 36 2.08 -19.91 8.72
C SER A 36 3.08 -21.05 8.53
N SER A 37 3.85 -21.02 7.44
CA SER A 37 4.90 -22.00 7.12
C SER A 37 5.90 -22.21 8.25
N ASP A 38 6.08 -21.18 9.08
CA ASP A 38 7.12 -21.12 10.12
C ASP A 38 6.53 -21.47 11.51
N GLY A 39 5.27 -21.91 11.57
CA GLY A 39 4.57 -22.24 12.82
C GLY A 39 4.14 -21.03 13.66
N GLN A 40 4.40 -19.81 13.18
CA GLN A 40 3.95 -18.56 13.80
C GLN A 40 2.78 -17.94 13.03
N PRO A 41 1.90 -17.15 13.68
CA PRO A 41 0.80 -16.46 13.00
C PRO A 41 1.32 -15.41 12.02
N TYR A 42 0.55 -15.16 10.96
CA TYR A 42 0.86 -14.10 10.00
C TYR A 42 0.94 -12.73 10.69
N ARG A 43 1.90 -11.88 10.26
CA ARG A 43 1.99 -10.49 10.70
C ARG A 43 1.60 -9.55 9.56
N ALA A 44 0.73 -8.60 9.87
CA ALA A 44 0.30 -7.57 8.93
C ALA A 44 1.52 -6.84 8.35
N LYS A 45 1.52 -6.64 7.04
CA LYS A 45 2.59 -5.94 6.31
C LYS A 45 2.16 -4.52 6.01
N GLN A 46 3.02 -3.55 6.34
CA GLN A 46 2.81 -2.14 6.08
C GLN A 46 3.86 -1.61 5.11
N VAL A 47 3.42 -0.78 4.16
CA VAL A 47 4.29 -0.16 3.16
C VAL A 47 4.75 1.20 3.65
N VAL A 48 6.06 1.40 3.76
CA VAL A 48 6.65 2.69 4.14
C VAL A 48 7.01 3.48 2.89
N PHE A 49 6.41 4.65 2.73
CA PHE A 49 6.70 5.57 1.64
C PHE A 49 7.82 6.53 1.99
N GLU A 50 8.57 6.94 0.96
CA GLU A 50 9.59 7.98 1.07
C GLU A 50 9.47 8.96 -0.10
N ALA A 51 9.52 10.25 0.23
CA ALA A 51 9.55 11.30 -0.78
C ALA A 51 10.96 11.39 -1.39
N THR A 52 11.06 11.18 -2.70
CA THR A 52 12.34 11.25 -3.42
C THR A 52 12.34 12.48 -4.33
N PRO A 53 13.37 13.34 -4.27
CA PRO A 53 13.48 14.48 -5.17
C PRO A 53 13.60 14.02 -6.63
N MET A 54 12.88 14.67 -7.54
CA MET A 54 12.86 14.34 -8.97
C MET A 54 13.65 15.40 -9.75
N GLY A 55 14.98 15.45 -9.57
CA GLY A 55 15.82 16.41 -10.30
C GLY A 55 17.02 16.95 -9.51
N GLY A 56 17.68 17.95 -10.08
CA GLY A 56 18.80 18.66 -9.46
C GLY A 56 18.38 19.56 -8.28
N ALA A 57 19.35 19.98 -7.47
CA ALA A 57 19.13 20.79 -6.29
C ALA A 57 18.33 22.08 -6.62
N GLY A 58 17.11 22.19 -6.08
CA GLY A 58 16.22 23.34 -6.29
C GLY A 58 14.85 23.00 -6.90
N GLU A 59 14.64 21.79 -7.41
CA GLU A 59 13.31 21.38 -7.86
C GLU A 59 12.35 21.11 -6.69
N ILE A 60 11.17 21.73 -6.76
CA ILE A 60 10.07 21.56 -5.79
C ILE A 60 9.38 20.19 -5.98
N SER A 61 9.49 19.60 -7.17
CA SER A 61 8.84 18.33 -7.52
C SER A 61 9.48 17.13 -6.79
N LYS A 62 8.69 16.48 -5.94
CA LYS A 62 9.07 15.24 -5.24
C LYS A 62 8.13 14.11 -5.65
N GLY A 63 8.71 12.98 -6.03
CA GLY A 63 8.00 11.73 -6.29
C GLY A 63 7.91 10.91 -5.02
N VAL A 64 7.20 9.79 -5.10
CA VAL A 64 7.08 8.84 -3.99
C VAL A 64 7.66 7.50 -4.40
N ARG A 65 8.50 6.93 -3.54
CA ARG A 65 8.95 5.54 -3.67
C ARG A 65 8.56 4.74 -2.45
N VAL A 66 8.47 3.43 -2.63
CA VAL A 66 8.39 2.51 -1.50
C VAL A 66 9.80 2.31 -0.96
N ARG A 67 10.02 2.68 0.30
CA ARG A 67 11.30 2.49 0.98
C ARG A 67 11.46 1.03 1.39
N GLN A 68 10.43 0.47 2.01
CA GLN A 68 10.42 -0.91 2.49
C GLN A 68 9.00 -1.34 2.87
N VAL A 69 8.80 -2.65 2.95
CA VAL A 69 7.63 -3.27 3.57
C VAL A 69 8.06 -3.77 4.94
N VAL A 70 7.40 -3.30 6.00
CA VAL A 70 7.69 -3.67 7.38
C VAL A 70 6.55 -4.53 7.92
N ASP A 71 6.88 -5.47 8.79
CA ASP A 71 5.87 -6.19 9.56
C ASP A 71 5.40 -5.31 10.72
N ASP A 72 4.10 -5.37 11.01
CA ASP A 72 3.48 -4.62 12.09
C ASP A 72 3.98 -5.12 13.46
N ALA A 73 4.46 -4.18 14.28
CA ALA A 73 4.97 -4.43 15.61
C ALA A 73 3.86 -4.67 16.65
N SER A 74 2.60 -4.47 16.28
CA SER A 74 1.44 -4.66 17.16
C SER A 74 1.35 -6.10 17.68
N PRO A 75 0.97 -6.31 18.95
CA PRO A 75 0.84 -7.65 19.51
C PRO A 75 -0.18 -8.50 18.73
N PRO A 76 0.11 -9.80 18.51
CA PRO A 76 -0.85 -10.70 17.90
C PRO A 76 -2.06 -10.93 18.81
N ARG A 77 -3.23 -11.23 18.21
CA ARG A 77 -4.47 -11.44 18.95
C ARG A 77 -4.50 -12.84 19.54
N VAL A 78 -4.41 -12.96 20.86
CA VAL A 78 -4.54 -14.25 21.54
C VAL A 78 -6.00 -14.45 21.96
N VAL A 79 -6.62 -15.54 21.53
CA VAL A 79 -8.00 -15.90 21.86
C VAL A 79 -7.99 -17.25 22.55
N TYR A 80 -8.72 -17.38 23.65
CA TYR A 80 -8.89 -18.66 24.33
C TYR A 80 -9.94 -19.50 23.59
N ASP A 81 -9.49 -20.57 22.95
CA ASP A 81 -10.34 -21.55 22.28
C ASP A 81 -9.73 -22.96 22.43
N PRO A 82 -10.03 -23.65 23.54
CA PRO A 82 -9.46 -24.97 23.84
C PRO A 82 -9.96 -26.10 22.94
N LYS A 83 -10.96 -25.84 22.07
CA LYS A 83 -11.46 -26.82 21.09
C LYS A 83 -10.73 -26.73 19.74
N ASN A 84 -9.90 -25.72 19.55
CA ASN A 84 -9.18 -25.51 18.30
C ASN A 84 -7.94 -26.43 18.22
N PRO A 85 -7.73 -27.16 17.12
CA PRO A 85 -6.54 -27.99 16.92
C PRO A 85 -5.21 -27.22 16.96
N ALA A 86 -5.24 -25.91 16.74
CA ALA A 86 -4.07 -25.03 16.79
C ALA A 86 -3.88 -24.33 18.15
N ALA A 87 -4.58 -24.77 19.20
CA ALA A 87 -4.43 -24.22 20.53
C ALA A 87 -3.15 -24.74 21.21
N ASP A 88 -2.44 -23.86 21.92
CA ASP A 88 -1.31 -24.23 22.78
C ASP A 88 -1.76 -25.14 23.94
N GLU A 89 -0.81 -25.69 24.71
CA GLU A 89 -1.05 -26.54 25.90
C GLU A 89 -2.03 -25.92 26.93
N LYS A 90 -2.20 -24.60 26.88
CA LYS A 90 -3.09 -23.81 27.74
C LYS A 90 -4.46 -23.49 27.11
N GLY A 91 -4.76 -23.94 25.89
CA GLY A 91 -6.02 -23.69 25.19
C GLY A 91 -6.11 -22.33 24.48
N TYR A 92 -4.98 -21.66 24.25
CA TYR A 92 -4.94 -20.36 23.57
C TYR A 92 -4.53 -20.52 22.10
N VAL A 93 -5.21 -19.79 21.21
CA VAL A 93 -4.91 -19.69 19.79
C VAL A 93 -4.39 -18.29 19.51
N THR A 94 -3.23 -18.21 18.86
CA THR A 94 -2.65 -16.93 18.45
C THR A 94 -3.07 -16.63 17.02
N PHE A 95 -3.88 -15.58 16.85
CA PHE A 95 -4.31 -15.07 15.56
C PHE A 95 -3.37 -13.98 15.05
N PRO A 96 -3.32 -13.78 13.71
CA PRO A 96 -2.67 -12.63 13.10
C PRO A 96 -3.08 -11.30 13.72
N ASN A 97 -2.15 -10.34 13.74
CA ASN A 97 -2.44 -8.96 14.15
C ASN A 97 -3.15 -8.14 13.05
N VAL A 98 -3.82 -8.80 12.09
CA VAL A 98 -4.51 -8.14 10.98
C VAL A 98 -5.90 -7.68 11.42
N ASN A 99 -6.19 -6.40 11.26
CA ASN A 99 -7.54 -5.87 11.42
C ASN A 99 -8.21 -5.69 10.06
N VAL A 100 -9.15 -6.57 9.74
CA VAL A 100 -9.88 -6.57 8.47
C VAL A 100 -10.57 -5.23 8.19
N VAL A 101 -11.11 -4.56 9.22
CA VAL A 101 -11.77 -3.26 9.05
C VAL A 101 -10.77 -2.20 8.61
N GLU A 102 -9.62 -2.16 9.27
CA GLU A 102 -8.55 -1.22 8.93
C GLU A 102 -7.98 -1.52 7.54
N GLU A 103 -7.72 -2.78 7.22
CA GLU A 103 -7.23 -3.18 5.89
C GLU A 103 -8.21 -2.82 4.78
N MET A 104 -9.52 -2.98 4.97
CA MET A 104 -10.51 -2.53 3.99
C MET A 104 -10.49 -1.01 3.81
N THR A 105 -10.33 -0.23 4.90
CA THR A 105 -10.18 1.23 4.78
C THR A 105 -8.90 1.62 4.05
N ASN A 106 -7.79 0.93 4.32
CA ASN A 106 -6.52 1.10 3.62
C ASN A 106 -6.66 0.76 2.13
N MET A 107 -7.37 -0.32 1.79
CA MET A 107 -7.66 -0.72 0.41
C MET A 107 -8.43 0.37 -0.33
N ILE A 108 -9.50 0.89 0.27
CA ILE A 108 -10.32 1.95 -0.33
C ILE A 108 -9.49 3.22 -0.52
N SER A 109 -8.71 3.61 0.49
CA SER A 109 -7.83 4.79 0.44
C SER A 109 -6.78 4.66 -0.67
N ALA A 110 -6.10 3.51 -0.76
CA ALA A 110 -5.08 3.25 -1.77
C ALA A 110 -5.68 3.17 -3.18
N SER A 111 -6.83 2.52 -3.34
CA SER A 111 -7.55 2.42 -4.61
C SER A 111 -7.99 3.79 -5.13
N ARG A 112 -8.60 4.62 -4.28
CA ARG A 112 -8.94 6.01 -4.64
C ARG A 112 -7.70 6.81 -5.02
N SER A 113 -6.62 6.69 -4.24
CA SER A 113 -5.36 7.38 -4.55
C SER A 113 -4.78 6.95 -5.89
N TYR A 114 -4.84 5.66 -6.23
CA TYR A 114 -4.42 5.16 -7.54
C TYR A 114 -5.30 5.75 -8.66
N GLN A 115 -6.62 5.72 -8.51
CA GLN A 115 -7.57 6.29 -9.48
C GLN A 115 -7.35 7.79 -9.70
N THR A 116 -7.17 8.56 -8.63
CA THR A 116 -6.90 10.00 -8.72
C THR A 116 -5.59 10.28 -9.47
N ASN A 117 -4.54 9.48 -9.25
CA ASN A 117 -3.29 9.65 -10.00
C ASN A 117 -3.45 9.32 -11.50
N VAL A 118 -4.25 8.32 -11.85
CA VAL A 118 -4.61 8.01 -13.24
C VAL A 118 -5.35 9.19 -13.88
N GLU A 119 -6.30 9.78 -13.16
CA GLU A 119 -7.08 10.94 -13.64
C GLU A 119 -6.21 12.18 -13.85
N VAL A 120 -5.30 12.47 -12.92
CA VAL A 120 -4.31 13.56 -13.06
C VAL A 120 -3.44 13.32 -14.30
N MET A 121 -3.00 12.08 -14.52
CA MET A 121 -2.20 11.73 -15.70
C MET A 121 -2.96 11.93 -17.01
N ASN A 122 -4.23 11.53 -17.06
CA ASN A 122 -5.09 11.72 -18.23
C ASN A 122 -5.39 13.20 -18.51
N THR A 123 -5.61 13.98 -17.45
CA THR A 123 -5.79 15.43 -17.55
C THR A 123 -4.53 16.10 -18.10
N ALA A 124 -3.35 15.75 -17.59
CA ALA A 124 -2.07 16.25 -18.10
C ALA A 124 -1.85 15.89 -19.59
N LYS A 125 -2.17 14.66 -19.98
CA LYS A 125 -2.12 14.20 -21.38
C LYS A 125 -3.04 15.04 -22.28
N THR A 126 -4.27 15.31 -21.83
CA THR A 126 -5.23 16.11 -22.60
C THR A 126 -4.75 17.54 -22.80
N MET A 127 -4.17 18.15 -21.76
CA MET A 127 -3.59 19.50 -21.85
C MET A 127 -2.41 19.56 -22.82
N MET A 128 -1.53 18.53 -22.82
CA MET A 128 -0.41 18.43 -23.75
C MET A 128 -0.88 18.33 -25.21
N LEU A 129 -1.87 17.47 -25.49
CA LEU A 129 -2.43 17.33 -26.84
C LEU A 129 -3.06 18.63 -27.34
N ARG A 130 -3.82 19.32 -26.50
CA ARG A 130 -4.40 20.64 -26.84
C ARG A 130 -3.32 21.68 -27.11
N THR A 131 -2.23 21.65 -26.36
CA THR A 131 -1.10 22.58 -26.57
C THR A 131 -0.41 22.32 -27.91
N LEU A 132 -0.23 21.06 -28.29
CA LEU A 132 0.33 20.71 -29.60
C LEU A 132 -0.56 21.14 -30.76
N GLN A 133 -1.89 21.09 -30.58
CA GLN A 133 -2.86 21.54 -31.58
C GLN A 133 -2.88 23.07 -31.78
N ILE A 134 -2.49 23.86 -30.78
CA ILE A 134 -2.38 25.33 -30.90
C ILE A 134 -1.18 25.74 -31.77
N GLY A 135 -0.17 24.87 -31.89
CA GLY A 135 1.03 25.10 -32.70
C GLY A 135 0.89 24.72 -34.18
N GLN A 136 -0.29 24.26 -34.62
CA GLN A 136 -0.66 24.01 -36.03
C GLN A 136 -1.60 25.10 -36.52
#